data_AF-A0A3C0BF44-F1
#
_entry.id   AF-A0A3C0BF44-F1
#
_cell.length_a   1.000
_cell.length_b   1.000
_cell.length_c   1.000
_cell.angle_alpha   90.00
_cell.angle_beta   90.00
_cell.angle_gamma   90.00
#
_symmetry.space_group_name_H-M   'P 1'
#
loop_
_entity.id
_entity.type
_entity.pdbx_description
1 polymer ?
#
loop_
_entity_poly.entity_id
_entity_poly.type
_entity_poly.pdbx_seq_one_letter_code
_entity_poly.pdbx_strand_id
1 'polypeptide(L)'
;TEAERQARTAVEINGNYDRAYALLASVLYSGGKYDDAIDVCDFRIGRDRNASNAWYLKGLSQLRLNKTADAVSTWTTGLSVDPLDEVMRAALELQVGKSVSLEDSRRPSWASYHIRNAKEYAKRYDSTGASYEYQRALKIDPANEEARRAYADMLEMNGLHELYLEQLKFLKQNSAGSDSSSSTNSAKKPDAAATRMEDTIEAYDSLLRDTLAEKWNVQPFYLDKIRWKIGIYYTGGTMQFVHADNAMITAGAAADAFSGVAVTSVSAQASPVSGFGEAYRKAHEAGEDYFVLISLDEGTRDLTLGGTMYSGRTGTLMRTMSFYGTGNSRYTNVLRRFRSAVLEKLPIRGKILDR
;
A
#
# COMPACT_ATOMS: atom_id res chain seq x y z
N THR A 1 33.10 6.45 -9.49
CA THR A 1 33.70 6.21 -8.15
C THR A 1 34.56 4.94 -8.20
N GLU A 2 35.41 4.67 -7.19
CA GLU A 2 36.18 3.41 -7.10
C GLU A 2 35.29 2.17 -7.26
N ALA A 3 34.14 2.16 -6.56
CA ALA A 3 33.17 1.07 -6.63
C ALA A 3 32.63 0.83 -8.05
N GLU A 4 32.35 1.89 -8.82
CA GLU A 4 31.92 1.77 -10.21
C GLU A 4 33.01 1.16 -11.09
N ARG A 5 34.27 1.58 -10.91
CA ARG A 5 35.40 1.03 -11.67
C ARG A 5 35.54 -0.47 -11.41
N GLN A 6 35.51 -0.88 -10.15
CA GLN A 6 35.60 -2.29 -9.77
C GLN A 6 34.42 -3.11 -10.33
N ALA A 7 33.20 -2.57 -10.30
CA ALA A 7 32.03 -3.24 -10.87
C ALA A 7 32.15 -3.41 -12.40
N ARG A 8 32.68 -2.41 -13.12
CA ARG A 8 32.94 -2.51 -14.57
C ARG A 8 34.03 -3.53 -14.88
N THR A 9 35.14 -3.52 -14.14
CA THR A 9 36.20 -4.52 -14.28
C THR A 9 35.68 -5.95 -14.03
N ALA A 10 34.79 -6.14 -13.05
CA ALA A 10 34.18 -7.46 -12.80
C ALA A 10 33.36 -7.97 -14.00
N VAL A 11 32.64 -7.07 -14.68
CA VAL A 11 31.91 -7.38 -15.92
C VAL A 11 32.85 -7.68 -17.09
N GLU A 12 33.98 -6.98 -17.20
CA GLU A 12 35.00 -7.24 -18.23
C GLU A 12 35.69 -8.60 -18.06
N ILE A 13 35.99 -8.98 -16.81
CA ILE A 13 36.64 -10.27 -16.49
C ILE A 13 35.71 -11.44 -16.84
N ASN A 14 34.41 -11.32 -16.54
CA ASN A 14 33.43 -12.34 -16.86
C ASN A 14 32.11 -11.72 -17.33
N GLY A 15 32.03 -11.52 -18.65
CA GLY A 15 30.83 -10.98 -19.31
C GLY A 15 29.60 -11.88 -19.21
N ASN A 16 29.68 -13.09 -18.65
CA ASN A 16 28.53 -13.96 -18.41
C ASN A 16 28.04 -13.94 -16.95
N TYR A 17 28.70 -13.17 -16.07
CA TYR A 17 28.38 -13.15 -14.65
C TYR A 17 27.30 -12.11 -14.31
N ASP A 18 26.03 -12.52 -14.35
CA ASP A 18 24.88 -11.63 -14.10
C ASP A 18 24.97 -10.85 -12.78
N ARG A 19 25.49 -11.45 -11.70
CA ARG A 19 25.66 -10.75 -10.41
C ARG A 19 26.60 -9.54 -10.49
N ALA A 20 27.61 -9.55 -11.36
CA ALA A 20 28.46 -8.37 -11.59
C ALA A 20 27.67 -7.25 -12.28
N TYR A 21 26.82 -7.59 -13.25
CA TYR A 21 25.91 -6.61 -13.87
C TYR A 21 24.87 -6.08 -12.88
N ALA A 22 24.32 -6.94 -12.01
CA ALA A 22 23.40 -6.54 -10.95
C ALA A 22 24.04 -5.53 -9.99
N LEU A 23 25.29 -5.81 -9.58
CA LEU A 23 26.08 -4.91 -8.75
C LEU A 23 26.36 -3.59 -9.49
N LEU A 24 26.80 -3.65 -10.75
CA LEU A 24 27.07 -2.48 -11.57
C LEU A 24 25.83 -1.57 -11.68
N ALA A 25 24.67 -2.13 -12.02
CA ALA A 25 23.42 -1.36 -12.08
C ALA A 25 23.09 -0.68 -10.75
N SER A 26 23.28 -1.40 -9.64
CA SER A 26 23.01 -0.86 -8.30
C SER A 26 23.99 0.25 -7.90
N VAL A 27 25.27 0.15 -8.30
CA VAL A 27 26.27 1.21 -8.11
C VAL A 27 25.93 2.43 -8.96
N LEU A 28 25.55 2.24 -10.22
CA LEU A 28 25.15 3.32 -11.13
C LEU A 28 23.92 4.06 -10.59
N TYR A 29 22.91 3.32 -10.13
CA TYR A 29 21.73 3.87 -9.47
C TYR A 29 22.10 4.72 -8.25
N SER A 30 22.92 4.17 -7.35
CA SER A 30 23.36 4.88 -6.13
C SER A 30 24.21 6.11 -6.45
N GLY A 31 24.91 6.10 -7.59
CA GLY A 31 25.66 7.24 -8.11
C GLY A 31 24.82 8.28 -8.87
N GLY A 32 23.49 8.10 -8.96
CA GLY A 32 22.59 9.00 -9.69
C GLY A 32 22.65 8.86 -11.22
N LYS A 33 23.36 7.86 -11.74
CA LYS A 33 23.48 7.58 -13.19
C LYS A 33 22.35 6.66 -13.63
N TYR A 34 21.13 7.19 -13.62
CA TYR A 34 19.92 6.39 -13.81
C TYR A 34 19.76 5.85 -15.24
N ASP A 35 20.12 6.61 -16.28
CA ASP A 35 20.08 6.09 -17.66
C ASP A 35 21.08 4.94 -17.86
N ASP A 36 22.34 5.06 -17.39
CA ASP A 36 23.31 3.96 -17.43
C ASP A 36 22.81 2.72 -16.65
N ALA A 37 22.14 2.92 -15.50
CA ALA A 37 21.55 1.83 -14.73
C ALA A 37 20.43 1.11 -15.52
N ILE A 38 19.62 1.87 -16.27
CA ILE A 38 18.59 1.32 -17.15
C ILE A 38 19.23 0.49 -18.27
N ASP A 39 20.28 0.98 -18.92
CA ASP A 39 20.97 0.25 -19.99
C ASP A 39 21.52 -1.09 -19.50
N VAL A 40 22.12 -1.11 -18.31
CA VAL A 40 22.60 -2.36 -17.69
C VAL A 40 21.43 -3.28 -17.33
N CYS A 41 20.33 -2.75 -16.80
CA CYS A 41 19.14 -3.57 -16.53
C CYS A 41 18.52 -4.14 -17.82
N ASP A 42 18.45 -3.37 -18.89
CA ASP A 42 17.92 -3.83 -20.18
C ASP A 42 18.80 -4.91 -20.81
N PHE A 43 20.11 -4.77 -20.69
CA PHE A 43 21.04 -5.84 -21.06
C PHE A 43 20.78 -7.13 -20.27
N ARG A 44 20.61 -7.04 -18.94
CA ARG A 44 20.31 -8.20 -18.09
C ARG A 44 18.98 -8.86 -18.46
N ILE A 45 17.92 -8.06 -18.61
CA ILE A 45 16.58 -8.52 -19.01
C ILE A 45 16.61 -9.19 -20.40
N GLY A 46 17.40 -8.66 -21.33
CA GLY A 46 17.57 -9.23 -22.66
C GLY A 46 18.22 -10.62 -22.66
N ARG A 47 19.07 -10.91 -21.66
CA ARG A 47 19.74 -12.21 -21.49
C ARG A 47 18.90 -13.19 -20.67
N ASP A 48 18.30 -12.71 -19.60
CA ASP A 48 17.40 -13.48 -18.74
C ASP A 48 16.19 -12.63 -18.36
N ARG A 49 15.04 -12.95 -18.97
CA ARG A 49 13.78 -12.27 -18.68
C ARG A 49 13.32 -12.49 -17.23
N ASN A 50 13.83 -13.53 -16.56
CA ASN A 50 13.50 -13.87 -15.18
C ASN A 50 14.33 -13.10 -14.14
N ALA A 51 15.19 -12.17 -14.56
CA ALA A 51 15.97 -11.30 -13.67
C ALA A 51 15.06 -10.24 -12.98
N SER A 52 14.26 -10.68 -12.01
CA SER A 52 13.28 -9.86 -11.27
C SER A 52 13.89 -8.56 -10.71
N ASN A 53 15.07 -8.65 -10.11
CA ASN A 53 15.78 -7.48 -9.57
C ASN A 53 16.18 -6.44 -10.65
N ALA A 54 16.37 -6.85 -11.92
CA ALA A 54 16.64 -5.93 -13.02
C ALA A 54 15.36 -5.13 -13.39
N TRP A 55 14.20 -5.79 -13.42
CA TRP A 55 12.91 -5.13 -13.62
C TRP A 55 12.61 -4.11 -12.52
N TYR A 56 12.85 -4.50 -11.26
CA TYR A 56 12.70 -3.60 -10.11
C TYR A 56 13.55 -2.34 -10.28
N LEU A 57 14.86 -2.53 -10.47
CA LEU A 57 15.82 -1.43 -10.49
C LEU A 57 15.65 -0.54 -11.74
N LYS A 58 15.24 -1.11 -12.87
CA LYS A 58 14.87 -0.34 -14.07
C LYS A 58 13.71 0.59 -13.77
N GLY A 59 12.61 0.07 -13.23
CA GLY A 59 11.44 0.90 -12.89
C GLY A 59 11.77 1.97 -11.85
N LEU A 60 12.63 1.64 -10.87
CA LEU A 60 13.08 2.60 -9.87
C LEU A 60 13.96 3.71 -10.47
N SER A 61 14.84 3.37 -11.41
CA SER A 61 15.66 4.34 -12.15
C SER A 61 14.80 5.25 -13.03
N GLN A 62 13.81 4.69 -13.72
CA GLN A 62 12.83 5.47 -14.48
C GLN A 62 12.03 6.43 -13.60
N LEU A 63 11.62 5.99 -12.41
CA LEU A 63 10.95 6.84 -11.43
C LEU A 63 11.86 8.02 -11.00
N ARG A 64 13.15 7.78 -10.77
CA ARG A 64 14.12 8.84 -10.43
C ARG A 64 14.34 9.85 -11.55
N LEU A 65 14.13 9.44 -12.80
CA LEU A 65 14.11 10.31 -13.97
C LEU A 65 12.75 10.98 -14.23
N ASN A 66 11.80 10.87 -13.28
CA ASN A 66 10.41 11.34 -13.42
C ASN A 66 9.63 10.70 -14.59
N LYS A 67 10.07 9.55 -15.08
CA LYS A 67 9.39 8.74 -16.11
C LYS A 67 8.40 7.77 -15.46
N THR A 68 7.41 8.31 -14.74
CA THR A 68 6.51 7.52 -13.88
C THR A 68 5.67 6.51 -14.67
N ALA A 69 5.19 6.87 -15.86
CA ALA A 69 4.42 5.96 -16.71
C ALA A 69 5.25 4.73 -17.14
N ASP A 70 6.52 4.95 -17.48
CA ASP A 70 7.45 3.88 -17.85
C ASP A 70 7.75 2.98 -16.65
N ALA A 71 7.96 3.56 -15.46
CA ALA A 71 8.18 2.81 -14.24
C ALA A 71 7.00 1.88 -13.91
N VAL A 72 5.76 2.39 -14.00
CA VAL A 72 4.53 1.62 -13.81
C VAL A 72 4.44 0.47 -14.83
N SER A 73 4.76 0.73 -16.10
CA SER A 73 4.79 -0.32 -17.14
C SER A 73 5.85 -1.38 -16.84
N THR A 74 7.08 -0.97 -16.52
CA THR A 74 8.22 -1.84 -16.22
C THR A 74 7.93 -2.75 -15.03
N TRP A 75 7.41 -2.23 -13.92
CA TRP A 75 7.04 -3.05 -12.76
C TRP A 75 5.82 -3.91 -13.02
N THR A 76 4.86 -3.47 -13.83
CA THR A 76 3.75 -4.32 -14.27
C THR A 76 4.26 -5.55 -15.03
N THR A 77 5.20 -5.36 -15.95
CA THR A 77 5.85 -6.47 -16.65
C THR A 77 6.71 -7.32 -15.72
N GLY A 78 7.51 -6.70 -14.84
CA GLY A 78 8.31 -7.41 -13.85
C GLY A 78 7.49 -8.33 -12.94
N LEU A 79 6.33 -7.87 -12.46
CA LEU A 79 5.42 -8.66 -11.63
C LEU A 79 4.66 -9.75 -12.40
N SER A 80 4.65 -9.70 -13.73
CA SER A 80 4.16 -10.83 -14.55
C SER A 80 5.18 -11.97 -14.61
N VAL A 81 6.46 -11.65 -14.44
CA VAL A 81 7.58 -12.59 -14.41
C VAL A 81 7.79 -13.14 -12.99
N ASP A 82 7.81 -12.26 -12.00
CA ASP A 82 7.92 -12.60 -10.58
C ASP A 82 6.74 -12.03 -9.79
N PRO A 83 5.61 -12.76 -9.70
CA PRO A 83 4.43 -12.29 -8.98
C PRO A 83 4.61 -12.21 -7.46
N LEU A 84 5.70 -12.79 -6.91
CA LEU A 84 5.94 -12.87 -5.47
C LEU A 84 6.82 -11.74 -4.94
N ASP A 85 7.36 -10.88 -5.80
CA ASP A 85 8.08 -9.69 -5.38
C ASP A 85 7.14 -8.62 -4.79
N GLU A 86 6.96 -8.69 -3.47
CA GLU A 86 6.08 -7.78 -2.73
C GLU A 86 6.62 -6.33 -2.67
N VAL A 87 7.94 -6.13 -2.79
CA VAL A 87 8.55 -4.79 -2.74
C VAL A 87 8.38 -4.09 -4.08
N MET A 88 8.60 -4.79 -5.20
CA MET A 88 8.25 -4.29 -6.53
C MET A 88 6.75 -3.99 -6.64
N ARG A 89 5.90 -4.87 -6.09
CA ARG A 89 4.45 -4.66 -6.02
C ARG A 89 4.09 -3.41 -5.22
N ALA A 90 4.67 -3.23 -4.05
CA ALA A 90 4.46 -2.01 -3.27
C ALA A 90 4.92 -0.76 -4.01
N ALA A 91 6.05 -0.81 -4.73
CA ALA A 91 6.52 0.30 -5.55
C ALA A 91 5.54 0.67 -6.67
N LEU A 92 5.03 -0.34 -7.40
CA LEU A 92 3.99 -0.17 -8.40
C LEU A 92 2.74 0.48 -7.81
N GLU A 93 2.20 -0.08 -6.73
CA GLU A 93 0.93 0.36 -6.14
C GLU A 93 1.00 1.80 -5.60
N LEU A 94 2.14 2.17 -5.02
CA LEU A 94 2.37 3.54 -4.58
C LEU A 94 2.29 4.54 -5.74
N GLN A 95 2.78 4.18 -6.92
CA GLN A 95 2.69 5.05 -8.10
C GLN A 95 1.30 5.00 -8.74
N VAL A 96 0.67 3.83 -8.82
CA VAL A 96 -0.71 3.68 -9.32
C VAL A 96 -1.68 4.55 -8.49
N GLY A 97 -1.53 4.57 -7.17
CA GLY A 97 -2.34 5.42 -6.30
C GLY A 97 -2.09 6.92 -6.46
N LYS A 98 -0.90 7.33 -6.91
CA LYS A 98 -0.50 8.74 -6.99
C LYS A 98 -0.71 9.37 -8.37
N SER A 99 -0.44 8.63 -9.45
CA SER A 99 -0.28 9.22 -10.78
C SER A 99 -1.18 8.64 -11.86
N VAL A 100 -1.86 7.51 -11.61
CA VAL A 100 -2.70 6.84 -12.62
C VAL A 100 -4.15 7.28 -12.46
N SER A 101 -4.91 7.50 -13.55
CA SER A 101 -6.33 7.86 -13.48
C SER A 101 -7.18 6.71 -12.95
N LEU A 102 -8.32 6.98 -12.30
CA LEU A 102 -9.20 5.95 -11.75
C LEU A 102 -9.85 5.06 -12.84
N GLU A 103 -9.95 5.57 -14.06
CA GLU A 103 -10.54 4.91 -15.23
C GLU A 103 -9.53 4.07 -16.03
N ASP A 104 -8.27 3.98 -15.59
CA ASP A 104 -7.25 3.19 -16.28
C ASP A 104 -7.63 1.70 -16.29
N SER A 105 -7.74 1.13 -17.48
CA SER A 105 -8.20 -0.24 -17.72
C SER A 105 -7.30 -1.32 -17.12
N ARG A 106 -6.08 -0.97 -16.68
CA ARG A 106 -5.14 -1.89 -16.03
C ARG A 106 -5.41 -2.06 -14.53
N ARG A 107 -6.16 -1.16 -13.89
CA ARG A 107 -6.45 -1.22 -12.44
C ARG A 107 -7.06 -2.55 -11.98
N PRO A 108 -8.05 -3.14 -12.68
CA PRO A 108 -8.58 -4.45 -12.30
C PRO A 108 -7.51 -5.55 -12.30
N SER A 109 -6.57 -5.49 -13.25
CA SER A 109 -5.47 -6.46 -13.33
C SER A 109 -4.54 -6.35 -12.11
N TRP A 110 -4.14 -5.14 -11.73
CA TRP A 110 -3.32 -4.92 -10.54
C TRP A 110 -4.04 -5.31 -9.24
N ALA A 111 -5.32 -4.95 -9.12
CA ALA A 111 -6.14 -5.30 -7.95
C ALA A 111 -6.37 -6.81 -7.79
N SER A 112 -6.37 -7.57 -8.90
CA SER A 112 -6.63 -9.02 -8.89
C SER A 112 -5.71 -9.82 -7.98
N TYR A 113 -4.46 -9.37 -7.78
CA TYR A 113 -3.52 -10.00 -6.85
C TYR A 113 -4.08 -9.99 -5.42
N HIS A 114 -4.49 -8.82 -4.95
CA HIS A 114 -5.05 -8.64 -3.62
C HIS A 114 -6.40 -9.35 -3.47
N ILE A 115 -7.26 -9.32 -4.48
CA ILE A 115 -8.54 -10.07 -4.46
C ILE A 115 -8.29 -11.57 -4.28
N ARG A 116 -7.29 -12.12 -4.98
CA ARG A 116 -6.92 -13.53 -4.85
C ARG A 116 -6.40 -13.85 -3.45
N ASN A 117 -5.50 -13.04 -2.92
CA ASN A 117 -4.98 -13.21 -1.56
C ASN A 117 -6.09 -13.09 -0.51
N ALA A 118 -7.01 -12.13 -0.67
CA ALA A 118 -8.15 -11.96 0.22
C ALA A 118 -9.01 -13.22 0.30
N LYS A 119 -9.30 -13.83 -0.86
CA LYS A 119 -10.02 -15.12 -0.95
C LYS A 119 -9.25 -16.24 -0.25
N GLU A 120 -7.93 -16.30 -0.39
CA GLU A 120 -7.11 -17.30 0.29
C GLU A 120 -7.09 -17.12 1.81
N TYR A 121 -7.05 -15.89 2.32
CA TYR A 121 -7.21 -15.63 3.76
C TYR A 121 -8.62 -15.98 4.24
N ALA A 122 -9.66 -15.63 3.47
CA ALA A 122 -11.04 -15.96 3.81
C ALA A 122 -11.27 -17.48 3.90
N LYS A 123 -10.71 -18.28 2.98
CA LYS A 123 -10.73 -19.76 3.05
C LYS A 123 -10.08 -20.32 4.31
N ARG A 124 -9.13 -19.59 4.90
CA ARG A 124 -8.45 -19.97 6.15
C ARG A 124 -9.10 -19.36 7.39
N TYR A 125 -10.26 -18.73 7.25
CA TYR A 125 -10.96 -18.01 8.32
C TYR A 125 -10.15 -16.84 8.94
N ASP A 126 -9.14 -16.30 8.22
CA ASP A 126 -8.46 -15.07 8.62
C ASP A 126 -9.23 -13.86 8.09
N SER A 127 -10.28 -13.45 8.81
CA SER A 127 -11.12 -12.30 8.44
C SER A 127 -10.35 -10.98 8.41
N THR A 128 -9.34 -10.84 9.27
CA THR A 128 -8.50 -9.63 9.34
C THR A 128 -7.59 -9.55 8.12
N GLY A 129 -7.03 -10.67 7.69
CA GLY A 129 -6.22 -10.76 6.47
C GLY A 129 -7.04 -10.54 5.22
N ALA A 130 -8.20 -11.18 5.14
CA ALA A 130 -9.13 -10.97 4.04
C ALA A 130 -9.54 -9.50 3.90
N SER A 131 -9.93 -8.86 5.02
CA SER A 131 -10.30 -7.45 5.05
C SER A 131 -9.15 -6.54 4.60
N TYR A 132 -7.93 -6.80 5.08
CA TYR A 132 -6.74 -6.03 4.71
C TYR A 132 -6.46 -6.11 3.20
N GLU A 133 -6.51 -7.31 2.63
CA GLU A 133 -6.28 -7.50 1.20
C GLU A 133 -7.39 -6.89 0.35
N TYR A 134 -8.67 -7.01 0.74
CA TYR A 134 -9.76 -6.33 0.03
C TYR A 134 -9.64 -4.80 0.09
N GLN A 135 -9.21 -4.23 1.22
CA GLN A 135 -8.93 -2.80 1.32
C GLN A 135 -7.83 -2.37 0.34
N ARG A 136 -6.78 -3.18 0.20
CA ARG A 136 -5.70 -2.94 -0.77
C ARG A 136 -6.20 -3.03 -2.21
N ALA A 137 -7.02 -4.04 -2.53
CA ALA A 137 -7.66 -4.17 -3.83
C ALA A 137 -8.50 -2.93 -4.18
N LEU A 138 -9.37 -2.49 -3.25
CA LEU A 138 -10.24 -1.33 -3.44
C LEU A 138 -9.49 0.00 -3.47
N LYS A 139 -8.28 0.07 -2.90
CA LYS A 139 -7.40 1.23 -3.06
C LYS A 139 -6.86 1.34 -4.48
N ILE A 140 -6.57 0.20 -5.12
CA ILE A 140 -6.08 0.14 -6.50
C ILE A 140 -7.22 0.26 -7.50
N ASP A 141 -8.34 -0.39 -7.25
CA ASP A 141 -9.52 -0.37 -8.11
C ASP A 141 -10.78 -0.05 -7.28
N PRO A 142 -11.06 1.25 -7.02
CA PRO A 142 -12.21 1.64 -6.21
C PRO A 142 -13.57 1.27 -6.82
N ALA A 143 -13.63 1.07 -8.14
CA ALA A 143 -14.85 0.71 -8.85
C ALA A 143 -15.14 -0.80 -8.81
N ASN A 144 -14.23 -1.61 -8.26
CA ASN A 144 -14.38 -3.06 -8.26
C ASN A 144 -15.55 -3.54 -7.38
N GLU A 145 -16.69 -3.86 -8.01
CA GLU A 145 -17.88 -4.29 -7.29
C GLU A 145 -17.70 -5.63 -6.57
N GLU A 146 -16.95 -6.57 -7.17
CA GLU A 146 -16.72 -7.89 -6.57
C GLU A 146 -15.92 -7.77 -5.27
N ALA A 147 -14.80 -7.04 -5.32
CA ALA A 147 -13.99 -6.78 -4.13
C ALA A 147 -14.78 -5.99 -3.07
N ARG A 148 -15.64 -5.06 -3.50
CA ARG A 148 -16.45 -4.25 -2.58
C ARG A 148 -17.54 -5.06 -1.90
N ARG A 149 -18.25 -5.93 -2.63
CA ARG A 149 -19.23 -6.86 -2.06
C ARG A 149 -18.56 -7.80 -1.06
N ALA A 150 -17.45 -8.43 -1.46
CA ALA A 150 -16.74 -9.32 -0.56
C ALA A 150 -16.17 -8.61 0.68
N TYR A 151 -15.71 -7.36 0.55
CA TYR A 151 -15.33 -6.52 1.68
C TYR A 151 -16.52 -6.18 2.59
N ALA A 152 -17.70 -5.89 2.01
CA ALA A 152 -18.93 -5.68 2.76
C ALA A 152 -19.28 -6.93 3.58
N ASP A 153 -19.22 -8.12 2.99
CA ASP A 153 -19.47 -9.38 3.70
C ASP A 153 -18.49 -9.56 4.88
N MET A 154 -17.21 -9.19 4.72
CA MET A 154 -16.26 -9.20 5.82
C MET A 154 -16.62 -8.20 6.93
N LEU A 155 -17.14 -7.02 6.58
CA LEU A 155 -17.61 -6.04 7.57
C LEU A 155 -18.82 -6.55 8.35
N GLU A 156 -19.78 -7.16 7.66
CA GLU A 156 -20.96 -7.77 8.28
C GLU A 156 -20.55 -8.87 9.26
N MET A 157 -19.69 -9.80 8.84
CA MET A 157 -19.18 -10.89 9.69
C MET A 157 -18.46 -10.37 10.95
N ASN A 158 -17.85 -9.19 10.88
CA ASN A 158 -17.18 -8.55 12.01
C ASN A 158 -18.13 -7.66 12.85
N GLY A 159 -19.44 -7.67 12.57
CA GLY A 159 -20.45 -6.88 13.29
C GLY A 159 -20.44 -5.39 12.97
N LEU A 160 -19.76 -4.98 11.89
CA LEU A 160 -19.63 -3.58 11.48
C LEU A 160 -20.78 -3.18 10.54
N HIS A 161 -22.01 -3.31 11.03
CA HIS A 161 -23.25 -3.18 10.25
C HIS A 161 -23.44 -1.80 9.61
N GLU A 162 -23.03 -0.72 10.27
CA GLU A 162 -23.08 0.63 9.68
C GLU A 162 -22.15 0.73 8.44
N LEU A 163 -20.91 0.24 8.56
CA LEU A 163 -19.96 0.25 7.45
C LEU A 163 -20.39 -0.68 6.31
N TYR A 164 -21.03 -1.81 6.65
CA TYR A 164 -21.63 -2.73 5.70
C TYR A 164 -22.72 -2.05 4.88
N LEU A 165 -23.70 -1.42 5.54
CA LEU A 165 -24.79 -0.70 4.89
C LEU A 165 -24.27 0.36 3.92
N GLU A 166 -23.23 1.11 4.31
CA GLU A 166 -22.61 2.12 3.45
C GLU A 166 -21.96 1.50 2.19
N GLN A 167 -21.36 0.31 2.29
CA GLN A 167 -20.85 -0.37 1.09
C GLN A 167 -21.99 -0.74 0.13
N LEU A 168 -23.13 -1.20 0.64
CA LEU A 168 -24.29 -1.54 -0.18
C LEU A 168 -24.91 -0.29 -0.84
N LYS A 169 -25.05 0.80 -0.08
CA LYS A 169 -25.52 2.09 -0.62
C LYS A 169 -24.62 2.60 -1.74
N PHE A 170 -23.29 2.50 -1.57
CA PHE A 170 -22.34 2.84 -2.62
C PHE A 170 -22.51 1.98 -3.87
N LEU A 171 -22.66 0.66 -3.72
CA LEU A 171 -22.90 -0.26 -4.85
C LEU A 171 -24.19 0.09 -5.60
N LYS A 172 -25.27 0.36 -4.87
CA LYS A 172 -26.55 0.79 -5.44
C LYS A 172 -26.41 2.09 -6.24
N GLN A 173 -25.71 3.08 -5.69
CA GLN A 173 -25.50 4.37 -6.35
C GLN A 173 -24.73 4.19 -7.67
N ASN A 174 -23.67 3.37 -7.67
CA ASN A 174 -22.87 3.11 -8.87
C ASN A 174 -23.66 2.36 -9.94
N SER A 175 -24.48 1.37 -9.56
CA SER A 175 -25.34 0.66 -10.53
C SER A 175 -26.39 1.55 -11.18
N ALA A 176 -26.91 2.55 -10.46
CA ALA A 176 -27.87 3.51 -11.02
C ALA A 176 -27.20 4.49 -12.01
N GLY A 177 -25.93 4.81 -11.80
CA GLY A 177 -25.15 5.70 -12.68
C GLY A 177 -24.83 5.08 -14.03
N SER A 178 -24.50 3.77 -14.09
CA SER A 178 -24.15 3.09 -15.34
C SER A 178 -25.32 3.03 -16.34
N ASP A 179 -26.54 2.87 -15.83
CA ASP A 179 -27.76 2.74 -16.64
C ASP A 179 -28.21 4.07 -17.29
N SER A 180 -27.75 5.21 -16.76
CA SER A 180 -28.07 6.55 -17.30
C SER A 180 -27.36 6.87 -18.64
N SER A 181 -26.33 6.08 -19.01
CA SER A 181 -25.56 6.28 -20.25
C SER A 181 -26.11 5.52 -21.46
N SER A 182 -27.06 4.60 -21.26
CA SER A 182 -27.76 3.90 -22.34
C SER A 182 -29.13 4.53 -22.59
N SER A 183 -29.25 5.33 -23.66
CA SER A 183 -30.52 5.93 -24.10
C SER A 183 -31.46 4.91 -24.75
N THR A 184 -31.77 3.81 -24.07
CA THR A 184 -32.78 2.86 -24.52
C THR A 184 -33.85 2.75 -23.43
N ASN A 185 -34.99 3.40 -23.68
CA ASN A 185 -36.20 3.35 -22.85
C ASN A 185 -36.83 1.94 -22.89
N SER A 186 -36.16 0.96 -22.29
CA SER A 186 -36.80 -0.27 -21.84
C SER A 186 -36.50 -0.42 -20.36
N ALA A 187 -37.56 -0.34 -19.54
CA ALA A 187 -37.48 -0.62 -18.11
C ALA A 187 -37.04 -2.08 -17.93
N LYS A 188 -35.72 -2.29 -17.84
CA LYS A 188 -35.13 -3.59 -17.58
C LYS A 188 -35.57 -3.95 -16.16
N LYS A 189 -36.29 -5.08 -16.02
CA LYS A 189 -36.65 -5.58 -14.69
C LYS A 189 -35.38 -5.66 -13.84
N PRO A 190 -35.40 -5.18 -12.59
CA PRO A 190 -34.24 -5.27 -11.72
C PRO A 190 -33.81 -6.73 -11.60
N ASP A 191 -32.51 -6.98 -11.67
CA ASP A 191 -31.95 -8.30 -11.42
C ASP A 191 -32.31 -8.73 -9.98
N ALA A 192 -32.56 -10.02 -9.77
CA ALA A 192 -32.88 -10.56 -8.45
C ALA A 192 -31.81 -10.21 -7.41
N ALA A 193 -30.54 -10.09 -7.82
CA ALA A 193 -29.46 -9.63 -6.96
C ALA A 193 -29.62 -8.15 -6.54
N ALA A 194 -30.06 -7.28 -7.45
CA ALA A 194 -30.31 -5.88 -7.15
C ALA A 194 -31.49 -5.72 -6.19
N THR A 195 -32.60 -6.44 -6.43
CA THR A 195 -33.76 -6.44 -5.52
C THR A 195 -33.37 -6.90 -4.11
N ARG A 196 -32.63 -8.02 -3.98
CA ARG A 196 -32.14 -8.48 -2.67
C ARG A 196 -31.27 -7.45 -1.97
N MET A 197 -30.41 -6.76 -2.70
CA MET A 197 -29.57 -5.70 -2.13
C MET A 197 -30.42 -4.52 -1.64
N GLU A 198 -31.46 -4.13 -2.39
CA GLU A 198 -32.40 -3.09 -1.95
C GLU A 198 -33.18 -3.48 -0.70
N ASP A 199 -33.73 -4.71 -0.65
CA ASP A 199 -34.41 -5.24 0.53
C ASP A 199 -33.47 -5.25 1.75
N THR A 200 -32.20 -5.61 1.54
CA THR A 200 -31.17 -5.62 2.58
C THR A 200 -30.86 -4.20 3.07
N ILE A 201 -30.74 -3.23 2.16
CA ILE A 201 -30.54 -1.82 2.51
C ILE A 201 -31.72 -1.32 3.36
N GLU A 202 -32.96 -1.59 2.95
CA GLU A 202 -34.15 -1.18 3.70
C GLU A 202 -34.22 -1.82 5.10
N ALA A 203 -33.91 -3.12 5.19
CA ALA A 203 -33.87 -3.83 6.46
C ALA A 203 -32.83 -3.24 7.42
N TYR A 204 -31.61 -2.98 6.93
CA TYR A 204 -30.54 -2.39 7.74
C TYR A 204 -30.80 -0.91 8.08
N ASP A 205 -31.36 -0.13 7.15
CA ASP A 205 -31.81 1.24 7.44
C ASP A 205 -32.84 1.23 8.59
N SER A 206 -33.74 0.26 8.63
CA SER A 206 -34.72 0.08 9.72
C SER A 206 -34.06 -0.36 11.04
N LEU A 207 -33.18 -1.37 10.99
CA LEU A 207 -32.48 -1.89 12.16
C LEU A 207 -31.57 -0.85 12.82
N LEU A 208 -30.99 0.06 12.03
CA LEU A 208 -30.04 1.06 12.50
C LEU A 208 -30.69 2.41 12.87
N ARG A 209 -32.02 2.56 12.77
CA ARG A 209 -32.74 3.82 13.11
C ARG A 209 -32.50 4.30 14.54
N ASP A 210 -32.32 3.35 15.46
CA ASP A 210 -32.15 3.62 16.89
C ASP A 210 -30.68 3.75 17.33
N THR A 211 -29.75 3.74 16.38
CA THR A 211 -28.33 3.94 16.67
C THR A 211 -28.06 5.33 17.21
N LEU A 212 -26.95 5.45 17.94
CA LEU A 212 -26.50 6.73 18.48
C LEU A 212 -26.24 7.75 17.36
N ALA A 213 -25.71 7.30 16.22
CA ALA A 213 -25.43 8.13 15.05
C ALA A 213 -26.70 8.78 14.50
N GLU A 214 -27.74 7.99 14.25
CA GLU A 214 -29.04 8.49 13.79
C GLU A 214 -29.72 9.38 14.83
N LYS A 215 -29.73 8.98 16.10
CA LYS A 215 -30.30 9.76 17.20
C LYS A 215 -29.64 11.13 17.37
N TRP A 216 -28.34 11.21 17.13
CA TRP A 216 -27.58 12.46 17.21
C TRP A 216 -27.56 13.21 15.88
N ASN A 217 -28.22 12.69 14.83
CA ASN A 217 -28.22 13.22 13.47
C ASN A 217 -26.78 13.47 12.97
N VAL A 218 -25.90 12.52 13.26
CA VAL A 218 -24.48 12.56 12.92
C VAL A 218 -24.21 11.48 11.89
N GLN A 219 -23.68 11.88 10.74
CA GLN A 219 -23.15 10.91 9.78
C GLN A 219 -21.73 10.48 10.23
N PRO A 220 -21.52 9.21 10.63
CA PRO A 220 -20.25 8.77 11.21
C PRO A 220 -19.05 8.93 10.27
N PHE A 221 -19.28 9.00 8.96
CA PHE A 221 -18.23 9.20 7.97
C PHE A 221 -17.76 10.65 7.88
N TYR A 222 -18.68 11.62 7.96
CA TYR A 222 -18.40 13.05 7.81
C TYR A 222 -18.10 13.76 9.14
N LEU A 223 -18.27 13.06 10.26
CA LEU A 223 -17.80 13.56 11.54
C LEU A 223 -16.31 13.87 11.43
N ASP A 224 -15.89 15.04 11.93
CA ASP A 224 -14.48 15.38 12.05
C ASP A 224 -13.83 14.42 13.07
N LYS A 225 -13.39 13.27 12.55
CA LYS A 225 -12.74 12.25 13.34
C LYS A 225 -11.42 12.85 13.77
N ILE A 226 -11.24 12.97 15.08
CA ILE A 226 -9.94 13.33 15.62
C ILE A 226 -9.00 12.16 15.36
N ARG A 227 -8.23 12.29 14.29
CA ARG A 227 -7.26 11.29 13.89
C ARG A 227 -5.94 11.56 14.59
N TRP A 228 -5.30 10.50 15.07
CA TRP A 228 -3.89 10.56 15.42
C TRP A 228 -3.08 10.79 14.15
N LYS A 229 -2.37 11.92 14.09
CA LYS A 229 -1.46 12.22 12.98
C LYS A 229 -0.14 11.49 13.22
N ILE A 230 0.22 10.59 12.31
CA ILE A 230 1.42 9.75 12.44
C ILE A 230 2.29 9.91 11.19
N GLY A 231 3.52 10.39 11.36
CA GLY A 231 4.49 10.41 10.27
C GLY A 231 5.36 9.16 10.26
N ILE A 232 5.58 8.58 9.09
CA ILE A 232 6.52 7.48 8.84
C ILE A 232 7.78 8.05 8.20
N TYR A 233 8.90 7.84 8.89
CA TYR A 233 10.22 8.34 8.52
C TYR A 233 11.16 7.16 8.33
N TYR A 234 12.16 7.34 7.49
CA TYR A 234 13.20 6.33 7.25
C TYR A 234 14.53 7.02 7.07
N THR A 235 15.60 6.33 7.44
CA THR A 235 16.96 6.80 7.16
C THR A 235 17.40 6.37 5.78
N GLY A 236 18.24 7.18 5.14
CA GLY A 236 18.92 6.76 3.91
C GLY A 236 19.76 5.52 4.20
N GLY A 237 19.54 4.44 3.44
CA GLY A 237 20.26 3.19 3.62
C GLY A 237 21.62 3.21 2.91
N THR A 238 22.54 2.39 3.41
CA THR A 238 23.65 1.86 2.61
C THR A 238 23.11 1.08 1.42
N MET A 239 23.92 0.93 0.37
CA MET A 239 23.60 0.13 -0.81
C MET A 239 22.98 -1.22 -0.43
N GLN A 240 21.75 -1.46 -0.87
CA GLN A 240 21.01 -2.69 -0.60
C GLN A 240 21.21 -3.70 -1.73
N PHE A 241 21.30 -4.98 -1.38
CA PHE A 241 21.60 -6.04 -2.35
C PHE A 241 20.36 -6.65 -3.01
N VAL A 242 19.18 -6.53 -2.38
CA VAL A 242 17.92 -7.09 -2.92
C VAL A 242 17.15 -6.00 -3.67
N HIS A 243 16.60 -5.03 -2.93
CA HIS A 243 15.89 -3.88 -3.51
C HIS A 243 16.55 -2.57 -3.10
N ALA A 244 17.02 -1.80 -4.09
CA ALA A 244 17.49 -0.44 -3.88
C ALA A 244 16.33 0.45 -3.36
N ASP A 245 16.61 1.36 -2.44
CA ASP A 245 15.62 2.25 -1.82
C ASP A 245 14.40 1.53 -1.20
N ASN A 246 14.58 0.29 -0.74
CA ASN A 246 13.52 -0.46 -0.07
C ASN A 246 12.89 0.31 1.09
N ALA A 247 13.67 1.05 1.88
CA ALA A 247 13.20 1.86 3.01
C ALA A 247 12.19 2.95 2.59
N MET A 248 12.39 3.58 1.42
CA MET A 248 11.44 4.57 0.87
C MET A 248 10.12 3.89 0.50
N ILE A 249 10.20 2.75 -0.20
CA ILE A 249 9.03 1.98 -0.60
C ILE A 249 8.29 1.45 0.63
N THR A 250 9.01 1.00 1.65
CA THR A 250 8.46 0.55 2.92
C THR A 250 7.82 1.67 3.72
N ALA A 251 8.37 2.88 3.70
CA ALA A 251 7.72 4.00 4.37
C ALA A 251 6.35 4.30 3.75
N GLY A 252 6.28 4.34 2.42
CA GLY A 252 5.02 4.48 1.69
C GLY A 252 4.05 3.33 1.97
N ALA A 253 4.50 2.08 1.85
CA ALA A 253 3.68 0.89 2.08
C ALA A 253 3.19 0.78 3.53
N ALA A 254 4.00 1.20 4.50
CA ALA A 254 3.66 1.23 5.91
C ALA A 254 2.60 2.30 6.20
N ALA A 255 2.68 3.48 5.61
CA ALA A 255 1.62 4.48 5.70
C ALA A 255 0.32 3.97 5.05
N ASP A 256 0.43 3.37 3.87
CA ASP A 256 -0.68 2.79 3.12
C ASP A 256 -1.40 1.65 3.85
N ALA A 257 -0.71 0.92 4.72
CA ALA A 257 -1.30 -0.12 5.54
C ALA A 257 -2.39 0.41 6.50
N PHE A 258 -2.37 1.70 6.83
CA PHE A 258 -3.39 2.37 7.65
C PHE A 258 -4.55 2.95 6.82
N SER A 259 -4.55 2.76 5.50
CA SER A 259 -5.69 3.16 4.67
C SER A 259 -6.98 2.50 5.16
N GLY A 260 -8.04 3.29 5.30
CA GLY A 260 -9.32 2.83 5.85
C GLY A 260 -9.38 2.76 7.38
N VAL A 261 -8.31 3.07 8.11
CA VAL A 261 -8.33 3.15 9.58
C VAL A 261 -8.83 4.52 10.02
N ALA A 262 -10.05 4.57 10.53
CA ALA A 262 -10.75 5.81 10.85
C ALA A 262 -10.09 6.68 11.96
N VAL A 263 -9.28 6.06 12.84
CA VAL A 263 -8.68 6.72 14.01
C VAL A 263 -7.30 7.32 13.75
N THR A 264 -6.72 7.09 12.56
CA THR A 264 -5.37 7.56 12.21
C THR A 264 -5.34 8.33 10.90
N SER A 265 -4.42 9.27 10.80
CA SER A 265 -3.99 9.87 9.55
C SER A 265 -2.49 9.64 9.47
N VAL A 266 -2.07 8.76 8.55
CA VAL A 266 -0.67 8.32 8.45
C VAL A 266 -0.10 8.79 7.12
N SER A 267 1.06 9.44 7.17
CA SER A 267 1.79 9.94 6.01
C SER A 267 3.22 9.39 6.01
N ALA A 268 3.78 9.17 4.83
CA ALA A 268 5.19 8.81 4.68
C ALA A 268 5.98 10.00 4.16
N GLN A 269 7.16 10.24 4.72
CA GLN A 269 8.07 11.23 4.17
C GLN A 269 8.59 10.81 2.79
N ALA A 270 8.77 11.77 1.90
CA ALA A 270 9.26 11.50 0.54
C ALA A 270 10.79 11.36 0.47
N SER A 271 11.51 11.93 1.43
CA SER A 271 12.96 11.97 1.46
C SER A 271 13.49 11.37 2.76
N PRO A 272 14.65 10.69 2.72
CA PRO A 272 15.26 10.14 3.92
C PRO A 272 15.63 11.24 4.90
N VAL A 273 15.66 10.88 6.18
CA VAL A 273 16.22 11.71 7.25
C VAL A 273 17.59 11.20 7.67
N SER A 274 18.43 12.09 8.19
CA SER A 274 19.75 11.75 8.77
C SER A 274 19.65 10.94 10.06
N GLY A 275 18.52 11.01 10.77
CA GLY A 275 18.28 10.26 12.00
C GLY A 275 17.16 10.87 12.84
N PHE A 276 17.16 10.54 14.14
CA PHE A 276 16.15 10.98 15.10
C PHE A 276 15.96 12.50 15.16
N GLY A 277 17.04 13.27 15.26
CA GLY A 277 16.93 14.72 15.44
C GLY A 277 16.20 15.43 14.29
N GLU A 278 16.51 15.03 13.06
CA GLU A 278 15.83 15.59 11.88
C GLU A 278 14.39 15.08 11.75
N ALA A 279 14.15 13.79 12.05
CA ALA A 279 12.81 13.22 12.06
C ALA A 279 11.90 13.94 13.06
N TYR A 280 12.40 14.16 14.28
CA TYR A 280 11.66 14.86 15.34
C TYR A 280 11.33 16.29 14.92
N ARG A 281 12.31 17.03 14.39
CA ARG A 281 12.09 18.40 13.93
C ARG A 281 11.00 18.47 12.86
N LYS A 282 11.07 17.61 11.83
CA LYS A 282 10.06 17.54 10.76
C LYS A 282 8.67 17.14 11.31
N ALA A 283 8.61 16.16 12.20
CA ALA A 283 7.37 15.72 12.82
C ALA A 283 6.71 16.81 13.66
N HIS A 284 7.52 17.55 14.42
CA HIS A 284 7.08 18.67 15.22
C HIS A 284 6.53 19.82 14.36
N GLU A 285 7.27 20.20 13.32
CA GLU A 285 6.86 21.22 12.34
C GLU A 285 5.56 20.82 11.61
N ALA A 286 5.38 19.54 11.29
CA ALA A 286 4.18 19.01 10.66
C ALA A 286 2.97 18.85 11.62
N GLY A 287 3.17 19.08 12.92
CA GLY A 287 2.14 18.89 13.94
C GLY A 287 1.68 17.44 14.05
N GLU A 288 2.59 16.49 13.83
CA GLU A 288 2.33 15.06 13.98
C GLU A 288 2.23 14.71 15.48
N ASP A 289 1.22 13.94 15.87
CA ASP A 289 1.07 13.49 17.26
C ASP A 289 2.14 12.47 17.62
N TYR A 290 2.48 11.61 16.65
CA TYR A 290 3.54 10.60 16.74
C TYR A 290 4.33 10.55 15.44
N PHE A 291 5.58 10.07 15.53
CA PHE A 291 6.33 9.68 14.35
C PHE A 291 7.04 8.35 14.57
N VAL A 292 7.22 7.60 13.50
CA VAL A 292 7.89 6.29 13.53
C VAL A 292 9.06 6.30 12.58
N LEU A 293 10.26 6.05 13.12
CA LEU A 293 11.44 5.75 12.33
C LEU A 293 11.48 4.27 12.01
N ILE A 294 11.35 3.93 10.73
CA ILE A 294 11.38 2.56 10.25
C ILE A 294 12.69 2.22 9.54
N SER A 295 13.00 0.92 9.53
CA SER A 295 14.08 0.34 8.74
C SER A 295 13.63 -1.01 8.19
N LEU A 296 13.99 -1.31 6.94
CA LEU A 296 13.80 -2.64 6.38
C LEU A 296 15.16 -3.28 6.14
N ASP A 297 15.42 -4.38 6.83
CA ASP A 297 16.53 -5.28 6.51
C ASP A 297 15.98 -6.42 5.67
N GLU A 298 16.52 -6.63 4.47
CA GLU A 298 15.98 -7.56 3.50
C GLU A 298 17.05 -8.58 3.07
N GLY A 299 16.75 -9.85 3.32
CA GLY A 299 17.47 -10.97 2.75
C GLY A 299 16.75 -11.56 1.54
N THR A 300 17.36 -12.59 0.96
CA THR A 300 16.75 -13.29 -0.19
C THR A 300 15.47 -14.05 0.20
N ARG A 301 15.40 -14.57 1.44
CA ARG A 301 14.30 -15.43 1.92
C ARG A 301 13.54 -14.88 3.12
N ASP A 302 14.07 -13.86 3.76
CA ASP A 302 13.55 -13.24 4.96
C ASP A 302 13.66 -11.72 4.89
N LEU A 303 12.99 -11.07 5.82
CA LEU A 303 13.16 -9.64 6.08
C LEU A 303 12.81 -9.33 7.53
N THR A 304 13.32 -8.20 8.00
CA THR A 304 12.99 -7.63 9.30
C THR A 304 12.58 -6.17 9.15
N LEU A 305 11.34 -5.87 9.54
CA LEU A 305 10.86 -4.49 9.66
C LEU A 305 11.08 -4.00 11.09
N GLY A 306 12.03 -3.09 11.26
CA GLY A 306 12.24 -2.33 12.48
C GLY A 306 11.38 -1.06 12.49
N GLY A 307 10.92 -0.67 13.68
CA GLY A 307 10.19 0.58 13.88
C GLY A 307 10.45 1.14 15.27
N THR A 308 10.70 2.45 15.37
CA THR A 308 10.84 3.15 16.65
C THR A 308 9.88 4.33 16.68
N MET A 309 8.87 4.24 17.53
CA MET A 309 7.79 5.21 17.67
C MET A 309 8.09 6.21 18.77
N TYR A 310 7.89 7.48 18.47
CA TYR A 310 8.15 8.61 19.35
C TYR A 310 6.93 9.54 19.41
N SER A 311 6.81 10.31 20.49
CA SER A 311 5.88 11.44 20.56
C SER A 311 6.35 12.58 19.64
N GLY A 312 5.50 13.07 18.73
CA GLY A 312 5.85 14.22 17.89
C GLY A 312 5.88 15.55 18.64
N ARG A 313 5.22 15.63 19.81
CA ARG A 313 5.29 16.82 20.68
C ARG A 313 6.61 16.92 21.43
N THR A 314 7.03 15.82 22.06
CA THR A 314 8.15 15.84 23.04
C THR A 314 9.41 15.11 22.57
N GLY A 315 9.32 14.33 21.50
CA GLY A 315 10.41 13.44 21.07
C GLY A 315 10.60 12.21 21.97
N THR A 316 9.75 12.03 22.99
CA THR A 316 9.86 10.89 23.93
C THR A 316 9.68 9.57 23.20
N LEU A 317 10.56 8.62 23.46
CA LEU A 317 10.46 7.24 22.97
C LEU A 317 9.22 6.56 23.57
N MET A 318 8.32 6.10 22.70
CA MET A 318 7.10 5.40 23.09
C MET A 318 7.29 3.89 23.02
N ARG A 319 7.86 3.39 21.92
CA ARG A 319 8.02 1.95 21.68
C ARG A 319 9.06 1.68 20.60
N THR A 320 9.81 0.60 20.79
CA THR A 320 10.59 -0.04 19.73
C THR A 320 9.89 -1.34 19.33
N MET A 321 9.82 -1.62 18.04
CA MET A 321 9.18 -2.78 17.45
C MET A 321 10.05 -3.40 16.37
N SER A 322 10.00 -4.72 16.25
CA SER A 322 10.74 -5.48 15.25
C SER A 322 9.87 -6.66 14.80
N PHE A 323 9.73 -6.81 13.49
CA PHE A 323 8.90 -7.84 12.88
C PHE A 323 9.71 -8.61 11.86
N TYR A 324 10.03 -9.85 12.19
CA TYR A 324 10.62 -10.80 11.27
C TYR A 324 9.52 -11.44 10.39
N GLY A 325 9.80 -11.56 9.09
CA GLY A 325 8.95 -12.21 8.10
C GLY A 325 9.77 -13.15 7.22
N THR A 326 9.18 -14.29 6.87
CA THR A 326 9.80 -15.29 6.00
C THR A 326 8.75 -15.97 5.13
N GLY A 327 9.17 -16.59 4.02
CA GLY A 327 8.29 -17.26 3.07
C GLY A 327 7.45 -16.28 2.24
N ASN A 328 6.33 -16.77 1.72
CA ASN A 328 5.41 -15.97 0.91
C ASN A 328 4.64 -14.99 1.79
N SER A 329 4.34 -13.81 1.24
CA SER A 329 3.64 -12.74 1.96
C SER A 329 4.43 -12.19 3.16
N ARG A 330 5.74 -12.42 3.24
CA ARG A 330 6.61 -11.99 4.34
C ARG A 330 6.53 -10.48 4.56
N TYR A 331 6.50 -9.70 3.48
CA TYR A 331 6.47 -8.25 3.53
C TYR A 331 5.10 -7.74 3.98
N THR A 332 4.04 -8.28 3.39
CA THR A 332 2.66 -7.95 3.80
C THR A 332 2.40 -8.31 5.25
N ASN A 333 2.89 -9.46 5.73
CA ASN A 333 2.72 -9.91 7.10
C ASN A 333 3.41 -8.98 8.11
N VAL A 334 4.64 -8.52 7.84
CA VAL A 334 5.30 -7.57 8.75
C VAL A 334 4.59 -6.21 8.75
N LEU A 335 4.06 -5.74 7.62
CA LEU A 335 3.28 -4.50 7.55
C LEU A 335 1.96 -4.59 8.34
N ARG A 336 1.25 -5.72 8.26
CA ARG A 336 0.02 -5.96 9.05
C ARG A 336 0.31 -5.97 10.56
N ARG A 337 1.41 -6.62 10.97
CA ARG A 337 1.84 -6.66 12.38
C ARG A 337 2.31 -5.30 12.86
N PHE A 338 3.04 -4.56 12.03
CA PHE A 338 3.43 -3.17 12.28
C PHE A 338 2.20 -2.28 12.52
N ARG A 339 1.22 -2.31 11.60
CA ARG A 339 -0.06 -1.60 11.74
C ARG A 339 -0.72 -1.92 13.09
N SER A 340 -0.87 -3.21 13.40
CA SER A 340 -1.53 -3.66 14.64
C SER A 340 -0.80 -3.14 15.88
N ALA A 341 0.53 -3.27 15.92
CA ALA A 341 1.35 -2.86 17.06
C ALA A 341 1.36 -1.33 17.29
N VAL A 342 1.20 -0.53 16.24
CA VAL A 342 1.02 0.93 16.34
C VAL A 342 -0.37 1.24 16.89
N LEU A 343 -1.43 0.65 16.32
CA LEU A 343 -2.81 0.92 16.73
C LEU A 343 -3.07 0.54 18.21
N GLU A 344 -2.50 -0.56 18.69
CA GLU A 344 -2.58 -1.00 20.09
C GLU A 344 -2.02 0.02 21.10
N LYS A 345 -1.19 0.97 20.66
CA LYS A 345 -0.56 1.97 21.53
C LYS A 345 -1.23 3.33 21.48
N LEU A 346 -2.18 3.52 20.59
CA LEU A 346 -2.90 4.79 20.51
C LEU A 346 -3.95 4.85 21.62
N PRO A 347 -3.89 5.85 22.51
CA PRO A 347 -4.95 6.02 23.50
C PRO A 347 -6.25 6.43 22.81
N ILE A 348 -7.37 6.11 23.46
CA ILE A 348 -8.68 6.58 23.03
C ILE A 348 -8.68 8.11 23.08
N ARG A 349 -9.13 8.73 21.98
CA ARG A 349 -9.22 10.18 21.83
C ARG A 349 -10.64 10.54 21.45
N GLY A 350 -11.18 11.58 22.09
CA GLY A 350 -12.50 12.10 21.81
C GLY A 350 -12.55 13.62 22.01
N LYS A 351 -13.54 14.26 21.40
CA LYS A 351 -13.88 15.67 21.60
C LYS A 351 -15.37 15.71 21.87
N ILE A 352 -15.73 16.56 22.82
CA ILE A 352 -17.13 16.83 23.12
C ILE A 352 -17.66 17.73 22.00
N LEU A 353 -18.64 17.24 21.24
CA LEU A 353 -19.21 17.95 20.09
C LEU A 353 -20.36 18.87 20.49
N ASP A 354 -21.15 18.44 21.46
CA ASP A 354 -22.24 19.21 22.05
C ASP A 354 -22.37 18.81 23.53
N ARG A 355 -22.85 19.71 24.39
CA ARG A 355 -22.98 19.49 25.85
C ARG A 355 -24.41 19.64 26.33
#